data_AF-A0A7X7QFW7-F1
#
_entry.id   AF-A0A7X7QFW7-F1
#
_cell.length_a   1.000
_cell.length_b   1.000
_cell.length_c   1.000
_cell.angle_alpha   90.00
_cell.angle_beta   90.00
_cell.angle_gamma   90.00
#
_symmetry.space_group_name_H-M   'P 1'
#
loop_
_entity.id
_entity.type
_entity.pdbx_description
1 polymer ?
#
loop_
_entity_poly.entity_id
_entity_poly.type
_entity_poly.pdbx_seq_one_letter_code
_entity_poly.pdbx_strand_id
1 'polypeptide(L)'
;GGCGPPWYMEGMAEYCGTHRLENDRLNLGYMPRGRDEAPGWGRVRIIQDAVAEGRVLSLDDVLDMPPTAHRVNEPYAWCWAAVTLLDRHSRYRDRFRGMIGHVRDRDFNARFRRLFADDWRELGEEWRLMVSDMEYGYDVARCAVDFTPAEDALSRPGTERPDGREFVVAADRGWQNSGLRLEAGKTYRLTASGRYQIAATTTPSIREWPIEKSPFPLGEVPAEVNIWWCEPGGVSIRYYKGRPLGMLLAAVRPDQPAEGNYPLLNPAAIGLDATITPAETGTLFLKVNDSPGELHDNAGRLKVLVRMSSDIN
;
A
#
# COMPACT_ATOMS: atom_id res chain seq x y z
N GLY A 1 17.04 30.76 13.09
CA GLY A 1 17.86 29.96 12.15
C GLY A 1 16.92 29.06 11.38
N GLY A 2 17.05 28.98 10.05
CA GLY A 2 16.17 28.14 9.24
C GLY A 2 16.56 26.67 9.33
N CYS A 3 15.57 25.79 9.53
CA CYS A 3 15.73 24.33 9.54
C CYS A 3 15.24 23.71 8.21
N GLY A 4 15.42 24.43 7.10
CA GLY A 4 15.04 24.01 5.75
C GLY A 4 13.68 24.50 5.29
N PRO A 5 13.23 24.04 4.10
CA PRO A 5 11.90 24.36 3.59
C PRO A 5 10.80 23.91 4.55
N PRO A 6 9.65 24.63 4.60
CA PRO A 6 8.58 24.34 5.57
C PRO A 6 8.15 22.88 5.59
N TRP A 7 7.90 22.28 4.42
CA TRP A 7 7.43 20.90 4.33
C TRP A 7 8.39 19.88 4.97
N TYR A 8 9.69 20.08 4.78
CA TYR A 8 10.71 19.16 5.28
C TYR A 8 10.83 19.29 6.78
N MET A 9 10.90 20.52 7.28
CA MET A 9 11.02 20.80 8.72
C MET A 9 9.79 20.27 9.48
N GLU A 10 8.59 20.65 9.05
CA GLU A 10 7.35 20.27 9.73
C GLU A 10 7.06 18.78 9.56
N GLY A 11 7.29 18.23 8.38
CA GLY A 11 7.14 16.80 8.14
C GLY A 11 8.08 15.95 9.01
N MET A 12 9.36 16.35 9.13
CA MET A 12 10.31 15.67 10.01
C MET A 12 9.95 15.82 11.49
N ALA A 13 9.44 16.99 11.91
CA ALA A 13 9.00 17.21 13.28
C ALA A 13 7.82 16.28 13.64
N GLU A 14 6.81 16.20 12.77
CA GLU A 14 5.66 15.30 12.93
C GLU A 14 6.08 13.82 12.90
N TYR A 15 6.96 13.45 11.97
CA TYR A 15 7.50 12.09 11.85
C TYR A 15 8.25 11.67 13.11
N CYS A 16 9.13 12.51 13.64
CA CYS A 16 9.82 12.26 14.91
C CYS A 16 8.87 12.31 16.12
N GLY A 17 7.79 13.11 16.05
CA GLY A 17 6.77 13.21 17.07
C GLY A 17 6.08 11.86 17.33
N THR A 18 5.85 11.08 16.27
CA THR A 18 5.46 9.68 16.39
C THR A 18 6.67 8.80 16.69
N HIS A 19 6.91 8.52 17.96
CA HIS A 19 8.01 7.67 18.42
C HIS A 19 7.52 6.61 19.40
N ARG A 20 8.23 5.49 19.47
CA ARG A 20 7.91 4.39 20.37
C ARG A 20 9.17 3.82 20.98
N LEU A 21 9.19 3.69 22.30
CA LEU A 21 10.23 3.01 23.04
C LEU A 21 9.80 1.55 23.25
N GLU A 22 10.48 0.62 22.59
CA GLU A 22 10.24 -0.82 22.75
C GLU A 22 11.55 -1.52 23.05
N ASN A 23 11.59 -2.31 24.13
CA ASN A 23 12.79 -3.07 24.54
C ASN A 23 14.04 -2.17 24.62
N ASP A 24 13.90 -1.00 25.26
CA ASP A 24 14.93 0.05 25.37
C ASP A 24 15.46 0.60 24.03
N ARG A 25 14.77 0.33 22.91
CA ARG A 25 15.10 0.86 21.60
C ARG A 25 14.10 1.94 21.20
N LEU A 26 14.61 3.16 21.00
CA LEU A 26 13.83 4.26 20.43
C LEU A 26 13.61 4.02 18.93
N ASN A 27 12.35 3.90 18.53
CA ASN A 27 11.94 3.85 17.13
C ASN A 27 11.24 5.18 16.77
N LEU A 28 11.86 5.97 15.90
CA LEU A 28 11.28 7.21 15.36
C LEU A 28 10.40 6.92 14.13
N GLY A 29 9.47 7.82 13.81
CA GLY A 29 8.61 7.67 12.65
C GLY A 29 7.58 6.55 12.76
N TYR A 30 7.23 6.17 13.99
CA TYR A 30 6.33 5.05 14.24
C TYR A 30 4.96 5.31 13.61
N MET A 31 4.49 4.43 12.73
CA MET A 31 3.12 4.49 12.20
C MET A 31 2.16 3.94 13.25
N PRO A 32 1.27 4.76 13.85
CA PRO A 32 0.32 4.27 14.84
C PRO A 32 -0.66 3.29 14.21
N ARG A 33 -0.91 2.15 14.87
CA ARG A 33 -1.87 1.12 14.43
C ARG A 33 -3.31 1.48 14.74
N GLY A 34 -3.52 2.44 15.62
CA GLY A 34 -4.83 2.97 15.94
C GLY A 34 -4.74 4.38 16.51
N ARG A 35 -5.90 5.03 16.60
CA ARG A 35 -6.02 6.39 17.15
C ARG A 35 -5.50 6.49 18.58
N ASP A 36 -5.68 5.43 19.37
CA ASP A 36 -5.36 5.42 20.79
C ASP A 36 -3.85 5.32 21.06
N GLU A 37 -3.05 4.89 20.08
CA GLU A 37 -1.59 4.85 20.19
C GLU A 37 -0.92 6.22 19.98
N ALA A 38 -1.66 7.19 19.40
CA ALA A 38 -1.22 8.57 19.26
C ALA A 38 -2.38 9.56 19.51
N PRO A 39 -2.89 9.68 20.75
CA PRO A 39 -4.03 10.53 21.05
C PRO A 39 -3.77 12.00 20.68
N GLY A 40 -4.72 12.61 19.97
CA GLY A 40 -4.65 14.02 19.55
C GLY A 40 -3.79 14.32 18.32
N TRP A 41 -3.06 13.34 17.77
CA TRP A 41 -2.20 13.55 16.60
C TRP A 41 -2.97 13.65 15.28
N GLY A 42 -3.86 12.71 15.00
CA GLY A 42 -4.93 12.83 14.00
C GLY A 42 -4.54 12.96 12.51
N ARG A 43 -3.27 12.86 12.12
CA ARG A 43 -2.82 13.11 10.73
C ARG A 43 -3.42 12.16 9.70
N VAL A 44 -3.53 10.88 10.04
CA VAL A 44 -4.22 9.88 9.21
C VAL A 44 -5.65 10.33 8.90
N ARG A 45 -6.40 10.74 9.93
CA ARG A 45 -7.80 11.16 9.77
C ARG A 45 -7.93 12.43 8.92
N ILE A 46 -7.04 13.40 9.12
CA ILE A 46 -6.99 14.63 8.32
C ILE A 46 -6.81 14.31 6.82
N ILE A 47 -5.88 13.41 6.49
CA ILE A 47 -5.67 12.99 5.09
C ILE A 47 -6.90 12.27 4.55
N GLN A 48 -7.49 11.34 5.32
CA GLN A 48 -8.70 10.64 4.92
C GLN A 48 -9.86 11.60 4.61
N ASP A 49 -10.07 12.59 5.47
CA ASP A 49 -11.14 13.59 5.29
C ASP A 49 -10.87 14.47 4.06
N ALA A 50 -9.64 14.95 3.88
CA ALA A 50 -9.26 15.72 2.70
C ALA A 50 -9.40 14.90 1.40
N VAL A 51 -9.05 13.62 1.41
CA VAL A 51 -9.22 12.71 0.26
C VAL A 51 -10.69 12.46 -0.04
N ALA A 52 -11.52 12.22 0.98
CA ALA A 52 -12.97 12.04 0.81
C ALA A 52 -13.65 13.28 0.24
N GLU A 53 -13.14 14.47 0.56
CA GLU A 53 -13.59 15.76 0.01
C GLU A 53 -12.98 16.10 -1.36
N GLY A 54 -12.15 15.23 -1.94
CA GLY A 54 -11.51 15.45 -3.23
C GLY A 54 -10.35 16.46 -3.22
N ARG A 55 -9.86 16.86 -2.03
CA ARG A 55 -8.78 17.83 -1.82
C ARG A 55 -7.41 17.16 -1.74
N VAL A 56 -7.16 16.17 -2.58
CA VAL A 56 -5.90 15.42 -2.56
C VAL A 56 -4.78 16.23 -3.17
N LEU A 57 -3.73 16.50 -2.40
CA LEU A 57 -2.54 17.20 -2.86
C LEU A 57 -1.60 16.29 -3.66
N SER A 58 -0.96 16.83 -4.70
CA SER A 58 0.20 16.19 -5.33
C SER A 58 1.44 16.32 -4.45
N LEU A 59 2.49 15.56 -4.75
CA LEU A 59 3.77 15.73 -4.04
C LEU A 59 4.36 17.11 -4.30
N ASP A 60 4.23 17.65 -5.52
CA ASP A 60 4.66 19.01 -5.84
C ASP A 60 3.93 20.07 -5.00
N ASP A 61 2.62 19.93 -4.81
CA ASP A 61 1.83 20.83 -3.95
C ASP A 61 2.35 20.84 -2.50
N VAL A 62 2.78 19.68 -1.99
CA VAL A 62 3.37 19.57 -0.65
C VAL A 62 4.73 20.25 -0.59
N LEU A 63 5.59 20.01 -1.59
CA LEU A 63 6.93 20.62 -1.64
C LEU A 63 6.88 22.15 -1.75
N ASP A 64 5.89 22.68 -2.44
CA ASP A 64 5.73 24.11 -2.73
C ASP A 64 4.83 24.83 -1.71
N MET A 65 4.45 24.16 -0.61
CA MET A 65 3.65 24.79 0.46
C MET A 65 4.33 26.05 1.00
N PRO A 66 3.63 27.21 0.99
CA PRO A 66 4.18 28.43 1.54
C PRO A 66 4.27 28.33 3.07
N PRO A 67 5.18 29.08 3.72
CA PRO A 67 5.26 29.13 5.19
C PRO A 67 3.92 29.50 5.85
N THR A 68 3.08 30.28 5.16
CA THR A 68 1.76 30.70 5.64
C THR A 68 0.70 29.60 5.66
N ALA A 69 0.94 28.46 4.98
CA ALA A 69 0.01 27.34 4.96
C ALA A 69 -0.19 26.74 6.37
N HIS A 70 0.86 26.73 7.18
CA HIS A 70 0.92 26.09 8.51
C HIS A 70 0.19 26.86 9.62
N ARG A 71 -0.84 27.65 9.27
CA ARG A 71 -1.75 28.31 10.21
C ARG A 71 -2.91 27.40 10.64
N VAL A 72 -3.05 26.26 9.96
CA VAL A 72 -4.05 25.21 10.23
C VAL A 72 -3.34 23.86 10.27
N ASN A 73 -3.99 22.84 10.85
CA ASN A 73 -3.36 21.53 11.09
C ASN A 73 -3.14 20.70 9.83
N GLU A 74 -3.87 20.95 8.75
CA GLU A 74 -3.87 20.08 7.57
C GLU A 74 -2.51 19.97 6.85
N PRO A 75 -1.79 21.08 6.58
CA PRO A 75 -0.45 21.02 6.00
C PRO A 75 0.54 20.12 6.73
N TYR A 76 0.47 20.07 8.06
CA TYR A 76 1.31 19.19 8.87
C TYR A 76 1.06 17.71 8.55
N ALA A 77 -0.19 17.32 8.28
CA ALA A 77 -0.52 15.94 7.92
C ALA A 77 0.05 15.56 6.55
N TRP A 78 -0.05 16.45 5.56
CA TRP A 78 0.53 16.22 4.23
C TRP A 78 2.05 16.15 4.27
N CYS A 79 2.70 17.05 5.02
CA CYS A 79 4.15 17.03 5.20
C CYS A 79 4.62 15.76 5.91
N TRP A 80 3.91 15.34 6.97
CA TRP A 80 4.16 14.07 7.66
C TRP A 80 4.07 12.87 6.72
N ALA A 81 3.02 12.82 5.89
CA ALA A 81 2.84 11.72 4.94
C ALA A 81 3.98 11.68 3.92
N ALA A 82 4.41 12.83 3.39
CA ALA A 82 5.51 12.88 2.42
C ALA A 82 6.81 12.34 3.02
N VAL A 83 7.16 12.77 4.23
CA VAL A 83 8.32 12.26 4.97
C VAL A 83 8.18 10.77 5.29
N THR A 84 6.98 10.32 5.64
CA THR A 84 6.70 8.90 5.94
C THR A 84 6.95 8.01 4.73
N LEU A 85 6.44 8.39 3.54
CA LEU A 85 6.72 7.68 2.29
C LEU A 85 8.23 7.65 2.01
N LEU A 86 8.87 8.83 2.03
CA LEU A 86 10.27 8.97 1.63
C LEU A 86 11.22 8.23 2.58
N ASP A 87 10.99 8.24 3.89
CA ASP A 87 11.87 7.60 4.88
C ASP A 87 11.60 6.09 5.04
N ARG A 88 10.35 5.64 4.83
CA ARG A 88 9.99 4.22 4.99
C ARG A 88 10.11 3.40 3.72
N HIS A 89 10.14 4.04 2.55
CA HIS A 89 10.25 3.34 1.27
C HIS A 89 11.71 3.05 0.91
N SER A 90 12.04 1.77 0.66
CA SER A 90 13.43 1.33 0.43
C SER A 90 14.11 2.00 -0.77
N ARG A 91 13.36 2.31 -1.84
CA ARG A 91 13.89 3.00 -3.04
C ARG A 91 14.30 4.45 -2.77
N TYR A 92 13.67 5.11 -1.79
CA TYR A 92 13.80 6.56 -1.58
C TYR A 92 14.59 6.92 -0.32
N ARG A 93 14.53 6.08 0.71
CA ARG A 93 15.03 6.33 2.06
C ARG A 93 16.46 6.87 2.10
N ASP A 94 17.40 6.17 1.48
CA ASP A 94 18.81 6.49 1.68
C ASP A 94 19.16 7.83 1.00
N ARG A 95 18.58 8.10 -0.18
CA ARG A 95 18.65 9.41 -0.86
C ARG A 95 17.98 10.51 -0.05
N PHE A 96 16.78 10.26 0.48
CA PHE A 96 16.04 11.22 1.31
C PHE A 96 16.80 11.57 2.60
N ARG A 97 17.33 10.59 3.31
CA ARG A 97 18.13 10.81 4.53
C ARG A 97 19.39 11.61 4.25
N GLY A 98 20.01 11.42 3.09
CA GLY A 98 21.15 12.22 2.65
C GLY A 98 20.86 13.73 2.52
N MET A 99 19.59 14.12 2.35
CA MET A 99 19.20 15.54 2.22
C MET A 99 19.42 16.35 3.50
N ILE A 100 19.54 15.71 4.67
CA ILE A 100 19.72 16.44 5.94
C ILE A 100 20.98 17.32 5.94
N GLY A 101 22.03 16.92 5.23
CA GLY A 101 23.25 17.71 5.07
C GLY A 101 23.06 19.02 4.29
N HIS A 102 21.96 19.14 3.54
CA HIS A 102 21.64 20.26 2.66
C HIS A 102 20.54 21.17 3.19
N VAL A 103 20.02 20.91 4.39
CA VAL A 103 18.84 21.60 4.95
C VAL A 103 18.98 23.12 5.05
N ARG A 104 20.20 23.67 5.04
CA ARG A 104 20.45 25.12 5.07
C ARG A 104 20.65 25.73 3.67
N ASP A 105 20.73 24.90 2.64
CA ASP A 105 20.97 25.33 1.28
C ASP A 105 19.70 25.96 0.70
N ARG A 106 19.83 27.14 0.10
CA ARG A 106 18.68 27.86 -0.49
C ARG A 106 18.03 27.09 -1.64
N ASP A 107 18.76 26.18 -2.29
CA ASP A 107 18.30 25.37 -3.41
C ASP A 107 17.82 23.97 -3.00
N PHE A 108 17.53 23.73 -1.71
CA PHE A 108 17.12 22.42 -1.18
C PHE A 108 16.03 21.72 -2.02
N ASN A 109 14.91 22.40 -2.30
CA ASN A 109 13.81 21.82 -3.08
C ASN A 109 14.24 21.51 -4.53
N ALA A 110 15.08 22.36 -5.13
CA ALA A 110 15.60 22.12 -6.47
C ALA A 110 16.56 20.91 -6.49
N ARG A 111 17.38 20.75 -5.44
CA ARG A 111 18.23 19.56 -5.25
C ARG A 111 17.40 18.30 -5.05
N PHE A 112 16.36 18.37 -4.22
CA PHE A 112 15.43 17.27 -4.00
C PHE A 112 14.81 16.81 -5.33
N ARG A 113 14.24 17.74 -6.11
CA ARG A 113 13.66 17.42 -7.43
C ARG A 113 14.67 16.79 -8.39
N ARG A 114 15.91 17.29 -8.43
CA ARG A 114 16.98 16.67 -9.24
C ARG A 114 17.34 15.26 -8.77
N LEU A 115 17.38 15.02 -7.46
CA LEU A 115 17.74 13.73 -6.86
C LEU A 115 16.71 12.63 -7.15
N PHE A 116 15.45 13.01 -7.30
CA PHE A 116 14.32 12.11 -7.57
C PHE A 116 13.79 12.20 -9.01
N ALA A 117 14.47 12.94 -9.90
CA ALA A 117 13.97 13.22 -11.26
C ALA A 117 13.65 11.93 -12.05
N ASP A 118 14.55 10.95 -11.99
CA ASP A 118 14.40 9.68 -12.73
C ASP A 118 13.25 8.81 -12.21
N ASP A 119 12.83 9.01 -10.96
CA ASP A 119 11.75 8.25 -10.32
C ASP A 119 10.50 9.10 -10.09
N TRP A 120 10.46 10.35 -10.55
CA TRP A 120 9.45 11.33 -10.13
C TRP A 120 8.03 10.85 -10.42
N ARG A 121 7.85 10.21 -11.57
CA ARG A 121 6.58 9.64 -12.00
C ARG A 121 6.14 8.51 -11.06
N GLU A 122 7.01 7.54 -10.81
CA GLU A 122 6.74 6.40 -9.93
C GLU A 122 6.52 6.85 -8.48
N LEU A 123 7.33 7.78 -7.99
CA LEU A 123 7.18 8.39 -6.66
C LEU A 123 5.83 9.12 -6.53
N GLY A 124 5.42 9.87 -7.56
CA GLY A 124 4.12 10.55 -7.59
C GLY A 124 2.94 9.58 -7.59
N GLU A 125 3.07 8.43 -8.25
CA GLU A 125 2.08 7.37 -8.24
C GLU A 125 1.99 6.65 -6.89
N GLU A 126 3.13 6.31 -6.28
CA GLU A 126 3.14 5.73 -4.92
C GLU A 126 2.62 6.70 -3.86
N TRP A 127 2.96 7.98 -3.99
CA TRP A 127 2.36 9.05 -3.19
C TRP A 127 0.84 9.01 -3.30
N ARG A 128 0.33 8.98 -4.54
CA ARG A 128 -1.11 8.96 -4.77
C ARG A 128 -1.78 7.71 -4.19
N LEU A 129 -1.19 6.55 -4.38
CA LEU A 129 -1.67 5.28 -3.82
C LEU A 129 -1.73 5.35 -2.29
N MET A 130 -0.63 5.78 -1.66
CA MET A 130 -0.53 5.85 -0.21
C MET A 130 -1.56 6.80 0.40
N VAL A 131 -1.71 8.02 -0.12
CA VAL A 131 -2.65 8.98 0.47
C VAL A 131 -4.11 8.58 0.24
N SER A 132 -4.41 7.90 -0.88
CA SER A 132 -5.76 7.43 -1.20
C SER A 132 -6.18 6.18 -0.40
N ASP A 133 -5.21 5.39 0.04
CA ASP A 133 -5.41 4.20 0.86
C ASP A 133 -4.88 4.40 2.30
N MET A 134 -4.69 5.66 2.73
CA MET A 134 -4.10 6.01 4.03
C MET A 134 -4.98 5.52 5.18
N GLU A 135 -4.42 4.66 6.02
CA GLU A 135 -5.06 4.13 7.22
C GLU A 135 -4.05 4.05 8.37
N TYR A 136 -4.56 3.90 9.58
CA TYR A 136 -3.70 3.57 10.71
C TYR A 136 -3.01 2.23 10.44
N GLY A 137 -1.74 2.14 10.82
CA GLY A 137 -0.91 0.96 10.57
C GLY A 137 -0.35 0.84 9.16
N TYR A 138 -0.63 1.79 8.23
CA TYR A 138 -0.19 1.69 6.82
C TYR A 138 1.28 1.27 6.69
N ASP A 139 1.52 0.14 6.02
CA ASP A 139 2.86 -0.40 5.84
C ASP A 139 3.44 -0.03 4.46
N VAL A 140 4.24 1.03 4.44
CA VAL A 140 4.93 1.52 3.22
C VAL A 140 5.81 0.45 2.58
N ALA A 141 6.45 -0.41 3.36
CA ALA A 141 7.34 -1.44 2.82
C ALA A 141 6.57 -2.61 2.20
N ARG A 142 5.41 -2.96 2.75
CA ARG A 142 4.50 -3.96 2.16
C ARG A 142 3.73 -3.43 0.97
N CYS A 143 3.50 -2.11 0.90
CA CYS A 143 2.79 -1.46 -0.19
C CYS A 143 3.68 -0.90 -1.31
N ALA A 144 5.01 -0.97 -1.14
CA ALA A 144 5.99 -0.60 -2.16
C ALA A 144 5.69 -1.29 -3.49
N VAL A 145 5.64 -0.51 -4.57
CA VAL A 145 5.29 -1.01 -5.90
C VAL A 145 6.54 -1.15 -6.76
N ASP A 146 6.72 -2.33 -7.34
CA ASP A 146 7.75 -2.57 -8.35
C ASP A 146 7.24 -2.11 -9.73
N PHE A 147 7.77 -1.00 -10.24
CA PHE A 147 7.42 -0.48 -11.57
C PHE A 147 8.36 -0.97 -12.69
N THR A 148 9.14 -2.03 -12.46
CA THR A 148 9.99 -2.61 -13.50
C THR A 148 9.16 -2.91 -14.76
N PRO A 149 9.61 -2.51 -15.96
CA PRO A 149 8.88 -2.76 -17.20
C PRO A 149 8.54 -4.23 -17.39
N ALA A 150 7.30 -4.50 -17.78
CA ALA A 150 6.85 -5.86 -18.05
C ALA A 150 7.24 -6.33 -19.46
N GLU A 151 7.26 -7.64 -19.64
CA GLU A 151 7.45 -8.27 -20.95
C GLU A 151 6.09 -8.58 -21.59
N ASP A 152 6.04 -8.59 -22.93
CA ASP A 152 4.83 -8.96 -23.66
C ASP A 152 4.27 -10.31 -23.18
N ALA A 153 2.98 -10.30 -22.84
CA ALA A 153 2.41 -11.30 -21.96
C ALA A 153 2.46 -12.72 -22.53
N LEU A 154 2.10 -12.86 -23.81
CA LEU A 154 1.89 -14.12 -24.48
C LEU A 154 2.33 -13.95 -25.93
N SER A 155 3.07 -14.93 -26.43
CA SER A 155 3.74 -14.89 -27.74
C SER A 155 2.85 -14.45 -28.90
N ARG A 156 3.50 -13.85 -29.91
CA ARG A 156 2.99 -13.76 -31.28
C ARG A 156 2.64 -15.16 -31.82
N PRO A 157 1.69 -15.28 -32.78
CA PRO A 157 1.43 -16.52 -33.49
C PRO A 157 2.74 -17.15 -34.00
N GLY A 158 3.02 -18.41 -33.64
CA GLY A 158 4.17 -19.17 -34.16
C GLY A 158 5.39 -19.33 -33.24
N THR A 159 5.31 -18.99 -31.95
CA THR A 159 6.34 -19.42 -30.98
C THR A 159 5.73 -20.29 -29.88
N GLU A 160 6.38 -21.41 -29.58
CA GLU A 160 6.03 -22.34 -28.50
C GLU A 160 6.20 -21.66 -27.14
N ARG A 161 5.23 -20.84 -26.72
CA ARG A 161 5.06 -20.48 -25.32
C ARG A 161 3.82 -21.19 -24.77
N PRO A 162 3.82 -21.56 -23.47
CA PRO A 162 2.67 -22.19 -22.83
C PRO A 162 1.41 -21.34 -23.01
N ASP A 163 0.26 -22.02 -23.04
CA ASP A 163 -1.11 -21.49 -23.12
C ASP A 163 -1.47 -20.71 -21.83
N GLY A 164 -0.69 -19.69 -21.50
CA GLY A 164 -0.79 -18.87 -20.30
C GLY A 164 0.51 -18.72 -19.52
N ARG A 165 0.54 -17.74 -18.61
CA ARG A 165 1.62 -17.53 -17.63
C ARG A 165 1.05 -17.59 -16.21
N GLU A 166 1.78 -18.25 -15.31
CA GLU A 166 1.45 -18.34 -13.88
C GLU A 166 2.20 -17.25 -13.09
N PHE A 167 1.51 -16.65 -12.11
CA PHE A 167 2.02 -15.66 -11.17
C PHE A 167 1.69 -16.09 -9.75
N VAL A 168 2.60 -15.82 -8.83
CA VAL A 168 2.37 -16.02 -7.41
C VAL A 168 2.17 -14.67 -6.77
N VAL A 169 1.02 -14.49 -6.12
CA VAL A 169 0.66 -13.24 -5.41
C VAL A 169 0.74 -13.51 -3.92
N ALA A 170 1.56 -12.74 -3.22
CA ALA A 170 1.66 -12.78 -1.76
C ALA A 170 0.49 -12.05 -1.11
N ALA A 171 -0.10 -12.64 -0.07
CA ALA A 171 -1.25 -12.05 0.63
C ALA A 171 -0.84 -10.88 1.56
N ASP A 172 0.44 -10.79 1.90
CA ASP A 172 1.01 -9.85 2.87
C ASP A 172 1.66 -8.62 2.20
N ARG A 173 1.28 -8.33 0.95
CA ARG A 173 1.80 -7.26 0.12
C ARG A 173 0.67 -6.51 -0.60
N GLY A 174 0.94 -5.25 -0.91
CA GLY A 174 0.07 -4.41 -1.75
C GLY A 174 0.14 -4.82 -3.22
N TRP A 175 0.14 -3.83 -4.12
CA TRP A 175 0.20 -4.05 -5.56
C TRP A 175 1.49 -4.75 -5.98
N GLN A 176 1.34 -5.89 -6.67
CA GLN A 176 2.45 -6.72 -7.14
C GLN A 176 2.48 -6.76 -8.66
N ASN A 177 3.65 -6.46 -9.22
CA ASN A 177 3.91 -6.49 -10.64
C ASN A 177 3.97 -7.94 -11.14
N SER A 178 3.12 -8.29 -12.10
CA SER A 178 3.15 -9.63 -12.70
C SER A 178 4.32 -9.82 -13.68
N GLY A 179 4.92 -8.74 -14.18
CA GLY A 179 5.86 -8.78 -15.30
C GLY A 179 5.20 -9.10 -16.64
N LEU A 180 3.86 -9.08 -16.72
CA LEU A 180 3.10 -9.21 -17.96
C LEU A 180 2.59 -7.88 -18.47
N ARG A 181 2.89 -7.62 -19.74
CA ARG A 181 2.33 -6.53 -20.52
C ARG A 181 1.14 -7.03 -21.34
N LEU A 182 -0.04 -6.54 -21.03
CA LEU A 182 -1.30 -6.84 -21.72
C LEU A 182 -1.59 -5.78 -22.77
N GLU A 183 -2.04 -6.22 -23.95
CA GLU A 183 -2.32 -5.33 -25.08
C GLU A 183 -3.75 -4.77 -25.03
N ALA A 184 -3.89 -3.50 -25.40
CA ALA A 184 -5.18 -2.84 -25.51
C ALA A 184 -6.15 -3.61 -26.43
N GLY A 185 -7.40 -3.73 -26.00
CA GLY A 185 -8.46 -4.39 -26.76
C GLY A 185 -8.37 -5.92 -26.83
N LYS A 186 -7.27 -6.53 -26.36
CA LYS A 186 -7.18 -7.99 -26.23
C LYS A 186 -7.81 -8.45 -24.93
N THR A 187 -8.45 -9.61 -24.98
CA THR A 187 -9.18 -10.18 -23.86
C THR A 187 -8.33 -11.24 -23.18
N TYR A 188 -8.21 -11.16 -21.86
CA TYR A 188 -7.41 -12.07 -21.04
C TYR A 188 -8.26 -12.68 -19.94
N ARG A 189 -8.18 -14.00 -19.78
CA ARG A 189 -8.81 -14.74 -18.69
C ARG A 189 -7.80 -14.97 -17.57
N LEU A 190 -8.20 -14.61 -16.36
CA LEU A 190 -7.45 -14.80 -15.13
C LEU A 190 -8.16 -15.85 -14.28
N THR A 191 -7.48 -16.95 -13.98
CA THR A 191 -7.96 -17.99 -13.05
C THR A 191 -7.05 -18.03 -11.83
N ALA A 192 -7.63 -17.98 -10.64
CA ALA A 192 -6.87 -17.93 -9.40
C ALA A 192 -7.19 -19.14 -8.50
N SER A 193 -6.18 -19.61 -7.79
CA SER A 193 -6.31 -20.73 -6.86
C SER A 193 -5.33 -20.60 -5.70
N GLY A 194 -5.59 -21.33 -4.61
CA GLY A 194 -4.76 -21.33 -3.41
C GLY A 194 -5.54 -20.87 -2.19
N ARG A 195 -4.95 -21.12 -1.02
CA ARG A 195 -5.50 -20.77 0.28
C ARG A 195 -4.46 -20.02 1.07
N TYR A 196 -4.87 -18.91 1.69
CA TYR A 196 -3.99 -18.00 2.42
C TYR A 196 -4.71 -17.44 3.65
N GLN A 197 -3.93 -16.86 4.55
CA GLN A 197 -4.40 -16.20 5.76
C GLN A 197 -4.61 -14.71 5.47
N ILE A 198 -5.76 -14.19 5.90
CA ILE A 198 -6.16 -12.78 5.70
C ILE A 198 -6.42 -12.00 6.99
N ALA A 199 -6.27 -12.68 8.13
CA ALA A 199 -6.20 -12.06 9.45
C ALA A 199 -5.80 -13.14 10.46
N ALA A 200 -5.23 -12.71 11.58
CA ALA A 200 -5.08 -13.55 12.76
C ALA A 200 -5.64 -12.81 13.98
N THR A 201 -6.64 -13.42 14.62
CA THR A 201 -7.21 -12.88 15.86
C THR A 201 -6.77 -13.73 17.04
N THR A 202 -6.33 -13.10 18.12
CA THR A 202 -6.00 -13.78 19.36
C THR A 202 -7.18 -13.66 20.31
N THR A 203 -7.78 -14.78 20.68
CA THR A 203 -8.80 -14.78 21.73
C THR A 203 -8.07 -14.80 23.07
N PRO A 204 -8.21 -13.76 23.91
CA PRO A 204 -7.58 -13.78 25.23
C PRO A 204 -8.15 -14.94 26.04
N SER A 205 -7.29 -15.59 26.82
CA SER A 205 -7.64 -16.72 27.67
C SER A 205 -8.46 -16.31 28.89
N ILE A 206 -9.65 -15.78 28.66
CA ILE A 206 -10.61 -15.47 29.72
C ILE A 206 -11.87 -16.27 29.45
N ARG A 207 -11.89 -17.52 29.90
CA ARG A 207 -13.15 -18.09 30.36
C ARG A 207 -13.37 -17.49 31.74
N GLU A 208 -14.30 -16.55 31.87
CA GLU A 208 -14.86 -16.17 33.18
C GLU A 208 -15.53 -17.41 33.77
N TRP A 209 -14.74 -18.24 34.45
CA TRP A 209 -15.28 -19.21 35.38
C TRP A 209 -15.36 -18.51 36.73
N PRO A 210 -16.51 -18.58 37.44
CA PRO A 210 -16.54 -18.25 38.85
C PRO A 210 -15.42 -19.04 39.53
N ILE A 211 -14.52 -18.32 40.19
CA ILE A 211 -13.29 -18.84 40.83
C ILE A 211 -13.59 -20.07 41.70
N GLU A 212 -14.81 -20.17 42.23
CA GLU A 212 -15.28 -21.22 43.12
C GLU A 212 -15.58 -22.57 42.47
N LYS A 213 -15.58 -22.70 41.13
CA LYS A 213 -15.93 -23.96 40.44
C LYS A 213 -14.96 -24.43 39.37
N SER A 214 -13.77 -23.83 39.21
CA SER A 214 -12.79 -24.33 38.22
C SER A 214 -12.12 -25.62 38.69
N PRO A 215 -12.27 -26.76 38.00
CA PRO A 215 -11.53 -27.99 38.29
C PRO A 215 -10.09 -27.95 37.76
N PHE A 216 -9.69 -26.87 37.08
CA PHE A 216 -8.34 -26.69 36.54
C PHE A 216 -7.53 -25.71 37.42
N PRO A 217 -6.25 -26.02 37.72
CA PRO A 217 -5.36 -25.10 38.43
C PRO A 217 -5.19 -23.80 37.62
N LEU A 218 -4.93 -22.69 38.33
CA LEU A 218 -4.56 -21.38 37.76
C LEU A 218 -3.26 -21.48 36.95
N GLY A 219 -3.34 -22.07 35.76
CA GLY A 219 -2.31 -22.04 34.74
C GLY A 219 -2.78 -21.15 33.60
N GLU A 220 -1.87 -20.33 33.07
CA GLU A 220 -2.13 -19.55 31.86
C GLU A 220 -2.59 -20.50 30.75
N VAL A 221 -3.87 -20.39 30.34
CA VAL A 221 -4.31 -21.03 29.12
C VAL A 221 -3.68 -20.22 27.97
N PRO A 222 -2.92 -20.85 27.07
CA PRO A 222 -2.34 -20.12 25.95
C PRO A 222 -3.49 -19.51 25.13
N ALA A 223 -3.32 -18.24 24.75
CA ALA A 223 -4.30 -17.55 23.94
C ALA A 223 -4.49 -18.30 22.60
N GLU A 224 -5.75 -18.58 22.24
CA GLU A 224 -6.04 -19.28 20.99
C GLU A 224 -5.95 -18.30 19.82
N VAL A 225 -5.11 -18.64 18.84
CA VAL A 225 -4.99 -17.88 17.58
C VAL A 225 -6.00 -18.42 16.58
N ASN A 226 -7.00 -17.62 16.27
CA ASN A 226 -8.00 -17.88 15.23
C ASN A 226 -7.53 -17.28 13.91
N ILE A 227 -7.09 -18.14 13.00
CA ILE A 227 -6.65 -17.79 11.65
C ILE A 227 -7.86 -17.68 10.73
N TRP A 228 -7.96 -16.57 10.01
CA TRP A 228 -8.98 -16.37 9.00
C TRP A 228 -8.44 -16.84 7.64
N TRP A 229 -8.84 -18.04 7.25
CA TRP A 229 -8.49 -18.60 5.96
C TRP A 229 -9.35 -18.01 4.85
N CYS A 230 -8.72 -17.76 3.70
CA CYS A 230 -9.35 -17.20 2.52
C CYS A 230 -8.88 -17.92 1.26
N GLU A 231 -9.69 -17.80 0.21
CA GLU A 231 -9.40 -18.18 -1.18
C GLU A 231 -9.59 -16.95 -2.08
N PRO A 232 -9.17 -16.96 -3.36
CA PRO A 232 -9.21 -15.79 -4.24
C PRO A 232 -10.58 -15.12 -4.38
N GLY A 233 -11.69 -15.84 -4.15
CA GLY A 233 -13.04 -15.27 -4.11
C GLY A 233 -13.31 -14.31 -2.95
N GLY A 234 -12.48 -14.30 -1.91
CA GLY A 234 -12.67 -13.53 -0.70
C GLY A 234 -13.61 -14.18 0.30
N VAL A 235 -13.66 -13.63 1.52
CA VAL A 235 -14.61 -13.99 2.58
C VAL A 235 -15.55 -12.82 2.86
N SER A 236 -16.83 -13.10 3.10
CA SER A 236 -17.86 -12.09 3.35
C SER A 236 -18.01 -11.70 4.83
N ILE A 237 -17.07 -12.11 5.69
CA ILE A 237 -17.05 -11.75 7.12
C ILE A 237 -16.77 -10.25 7.29
N ARG A 238 -15.93 -9.69 6.41
CA ARG A 238 -15.57 -8.27 6.35
C ARG A 238 -15.40 -7.84 4.89
N TYR A 239 -15.61 -6.55 4.65
CA TYR A 239 -15.38 -5.91 3.36
C TYR A 239 -14.34 -4.80 3.52
N TYR A 240 -13.47 -4.67 2.54
CA TYR A 240 -12.55 -3.54 2.41
C TYR A 240 -12.84 -2.82 1.09
N LYS A 241 -13.09 -1.50 1.16
CA LYS A 241 -13.51 -0.65 0.03
C LYS A 241 -14.64 -1.26 -0.83
N GLY A 242 -15.66 -1.80 -0.15
CA GLY A 242 -16.85 -2.36 -0.80
C GLY A 242 -16.66 -3.74 -1.43
N ARG A 243 -15.51 -4.39 -1.24
CA ARG A 243 -15.23 -5.73 -1.78
C ARG A 243 -14.92 -6.73 -0.66
N PRO A 244 -15.23 -8.02 -0.82
CA PRO A 244 -14.91 -9.05 0.17
C PRO A 244 -13.43 -9.02 0.57
N LEU A 245 -13.17 -9.19 1.87
CA LEU A 245 -11.82 -9.30 2.40
C LEU A 245 -11.11 -10.49 1.77
N GLY A 246 -9.85 -10.32 1.39
CA GLY A 246 -9.03 -11.35 0.77
C GLY A 246 -9.35 -11.64 -0.69
N MET A 247 -10.29 -10.95 -1.34
CA MET A 247 -10.56 -11.14 -2.77
C MET A 247 -9.35 -10.76 -3.64
N LEU A 248 -9.06 -11.52 -4.69
CA LEU A 248 -8.07 -11.13 -5.70
C LEU A 248 -8.58 -9.96 -6.56
N LEU A 249 -7.75 -8.93 -6.68
CA LEU A 249 -7.97 -7.77 -7.53
C LEU A 249 -6.86 -7.67 -8.59
N ALA A 250 -7.20 -7.06 -9.72
CA ALA A 250 -6.23 -6.74 -10.77
C ALA A 250 -6.44 -5.33 -11.32
N ALA A 251 -5.37 -4.72 -11.79
CA ALA A 251 -5.41 -3.49 -12.57
C ALA A 251 -4.31 -3.54 -13.64
N VAL A 252 -4.56 -2.87 -14.77
CA VAL A 252 -3.56 -2.70 -15.81
C VAL A 252 -3.08 -1.26 -15.78
N ARG A 253 -1.79 -1.08 -15.52
CA ARG A 253 -1.13 0.22 -15.54
C ARG A 253 -0.55 0.47 -16.93
N PRO A 254 -1.04 1.47 -17.69
CA PRO A 254 -0.52 1.79 -19.01
C PRO A 254 1.00 2.01 -19.00
N ASP A 255 1.66 1.73 -20.12
CA ASP A 255 3.10 2.01 -20.27
C ASP A 255 3.40 3.52 -20.16
N GLN A 256 2.45 4.33 -20.62
CA GLN A 256 2.48 5.78 -20.60
C GLN A 256 1.16 6.29 -20.00
N PRO A 257 0.99 6.21 -18.67
CA PRO A 257 -0.24 6.67 -18.04
C PRO A 257 -0.35 8.19 -18.22
N ALA A 258 -1.52 8.66 -18.64
CA ALA A 258 -1.81 10.09 -18.66
C ALA A 258 -1.71 10.68 -17.25
N GLU A 259 -1.35 11.96 -17.15
CA GLU A 259 -1.29 12.65 -15.87
C GLU A 259 -2.64 12.56 -15.13
N GLY A 260 -2.61 12.24 -13.85
CA GLY A 260 -3.82 12.04 -13.05
C GLY A 260 -4.54 10.69 -13.27
N ASN A 261 -4.11 9.86 -14.22
CA ASN A 261 -4.63 8.50 -14.39
C ASN A 261 -3.90 7.52 -13.46
N TYR A 262 -4.63 6.98 -12.49
CA TYR A 262 -4.10 6.02 -11.51
C TYR A 262 -4.95 4.73 -11.52
N PRO A 263 -4.75 3.82 -12.49
CA PRO A 263 -5.58 2.61 -12.64
C PRO A 263 -5.57 1.69 -11.42
N LEU A 264 -4.45 1.68 -10.69
CA LEU A 264 -4.30 0.91 -9.45
C LEU A 264 -5.25 1.36 -8.32
N LEU A 265 -5.84 2.56 -8.40
CA LEU A 265 -6.90 3.00 -7.49
C LEU A 265 -8.30 2.46 -7.85
N ASN A 266 -8.49 2.02 -9.09
CA ASN A 266 -9.78 1.56 -9.62
C ASN A 266 -9.67 0.15 -10.20
N PRO A 267 -9.31 -0.86 -9.37
CA PRO A 267 -9.04 -2.18 -9.91
C PRO A 267 -10.31 -2.98 -10.20
N ALA A 268 -10.19 -3.99 -11.06
CA ALA A 268 -11.22 -4.98 -11.32
C ALA A 268 -11.24 -6.06 -10.21
N ALA A 269 -12.43 -6.54 -9.87
CA ALA A 269 -12.61 -7.72 -9.03
C ALA A 269 -12.38 -8.98 -9.88
N ILE A 270 -11.41 -9.81 -9.50
CA ILE A 270 -11.06 -11.04 -10.24
C ILE A 270 -11.63 -12.27 -9.57
N GLY A 271 -11.52 -12.37 -8.24
CA GLY A 271 -12.03 -13.55 -7.55
C GLY A 271 -11.30 -14.84 -7.97
N LEU A 272 -12.07 -15.91 -8.17
CA LEU A 272 -11.57 -17.21 -8.64
C LEU A 272 -11.35 -17.26 -10.16
N ASP A 273 -12.15 -16.52 -10.93
CA ASP A 273 -12.14 -16.50 -12.39
C ASP A 273 -12.76 -15.19 -12.88
N ALA A 274 -12.05 -14.47 -13.74
CA ALA A 274 -12.58 -13.31 -14.43
C ALA A 274 -11.86 -13.07 -15.75
N THR A 275 -12.48 -12.24 -16.58
CA THR A 275 -11.91 -11.79 -17.84
C THR A 275 -11.72 -10.27 -17.80
N ILE A 276 -10.57 -9.80 -18.29
CA ILE A 276 -10.27 -8.38 -18.44
C ILE A 276 -9.89 -8.05 -19.89
N THR A 277 -10.30 -6.86 -20.33
CA THR A 277 -9.93 -6.29 -21.63
C THR A 277 -9.34 -4.91 -21.36
N PRO A 278 -8.00 -4.74 -21.38
CA PRO A 278 -7.38 -3.46 -21.10
C PRO A 278 -7.79 -2.42 -22.15
N ALA A 279 -8.14 -1.21 -21.71
CA ALA A 279 -8.39 -0.09 -22.62
C ALA A 279 -7.08 0.45 -23.24
N GLU A 280 -6.00 0.35 -22.48
CA GLU A 280 -4.65 0.77 -22.87
C GLU A 280 -3.66 -0.35 -22.61
N THR A 281 -2.63 -0.43 -23.45
CA THR A 281 -1.57 -1.42 -23.30
C THR A 281 -0.72 -1.10 -22.08
N GLY A 282 -0.46 -2.08 -21.24
CA GLY A 282 0.27 -1.85 -20.00
C GLY A 282 0.51 -3.09 -19.16
N THR A 283 1.15 -2.88 -18.01
CA THR A 283 1.53 -3.94 -17.08
C THR A 283 0.37 -4.35 -16.19
N LEU A 284 0.14 -5.67 -16.06
CA LEU A 284 -0.82 -6.24 -15.12
C LEU A 284 -0.23 -6.23 -13.70
N PHE A 285 -0.98 -5.63 -12.77
CA PHE A 285 -0.73 -5.67 -11.33
C PHE A 285 -1.84 -6.43 -10.62
N LEU A 286 -1.47 -7.15 -9.56
CA LEU A 286 -2.36 -7.99 -8.77
C LEU A 286 -2.22 -7.63 -7.28
N LYS A 287 -3.32 -7.69 -6.53
CA LYS A 287 -3.27 -7.63 -5.06
C LYS A 287 -4.39 -8.44 -4.42
N VAL A 288 -4.16 -8.86 -3.18
CA VAL A 288 -5.22 -9.37 -2.31
C VAL A 288 -5.91 -8.20 -1.62
N ASN A 289 -7.23 -8.20 -1.60
CA ASN A 289 -8.03 -7.08 -1.08
C ASN A 289 -8.02 -7.05 0.46
N ASP A 290 -7.24 -6.14 1.03
CA ASP A 290 -7.17 -5.89 2.46
C ASP A 290 -6.71 -4.45 2.74
N SER A 291 -6.90 -3.99 3.97
CA SER A 291 -6.35 -2.73 4.46
C SER A 291 -4.81 -2.77 4.38
N PRO A 292 -4.17 -1.75 3.79
CA PRO A 292 -2.72 -1.54 3.88
C PRO A 292 -2.18 -1.45 5.31
N GLY A 293 -3.05 -1.17 6.29
CA GLY A 293 -2.70 -1.13 7.71
C GLY A 293 -2.69 -2.51 8.39
N GLU A 294 -3.29 -3.51 7.76
CA GLU A 294 -3.49 -4.83 8.35
C GLU A 294 -2.66 -5.92 7.65
N LEU A 295 -2.00 -5.65 6.51
CA LEU A 295 -1.17 -6.63 5.77
C LEU A 295 -0.10 -7.39 6.58
N HIS A 296 0.23 -6.94 7.79
CA HIS A 296 1.21 -7.57 8.66
C HIS A 296 0.75 -8.89 9.28
N ASP A 297 -0.56 -9.14 9.39
CA ASP A 297 -1.13 -10.39 9.89
C ASP A 297 -1.65 -11.30 8.77
N ASN A 298 -1.40 -10.93 7.51
CA ASN A 298 -1.61 -11.78 6.34
C ASN A 298 -0.42 -12.73 6.13
N ALA A 299 -0.71 -13.93 5.61
CA ALA A 299 0.32 -14.91 5.30
C ALA A 299 -0.08 -15.85 4.16
N GLY A 300 0.92 -16.39 3.48
CA GLY A 300 0.72 -17.31 2.36
C GLY A 300 0.62 -16.61 1.00
N ARG A 301 0.30 -17.39 -0.03
CA ARG A 301 0.33 -16.98 -1.42
C ARG A 301 -0.78 -17.66 -2.20
N LEU A 302 -1.27 -17.00 -3.25
CA LEU A 302 -2.14 -17.60 -4.25
C LEU A 302 -1.44 -17.66 -5.61
N LYS A 303 -1.96 -18.51 -6.49
CA LYS A 303 -1.53 -18.65 -7.88
C LYS A 303 -2.56 -18.03 -8.81
N VAL A 304 -2.11 -17.30 -9.81
CA VAL A 304 -2.94 -16.70 -10.84
C VAL A 304 -2.40 -17.13 -12.20
N LEU A 305 -3.24 -17.75 -13.00
CA LEU A 305 -2.92 -18.13 -14.38
C LEU A 305 -3.63 -17.17 -15.33
N VAL A 306 -2.84 -16.52 -16.20
CA VAL A 306 -3.31 -15.54 -17.17
C VAL A 306 -3.21 -16.14 -18.57
N ARG A 307 -4.32 -16.19 -19.30
CA ARG A 307 -4.41 -16.68 -20.69
C ARG A 307 -5.03 -15.62 -21.59
N MET A 308 -4.63 -15.59 -22.86
CA MET A 308 -5.37 -14.84 -23.86
C MET A 308 -6.65 -15.63 -24.16
N SER A 309 -7.79 -14.96 -24.18
CA SER A 309 -9.05 -15.59 -24.58
C SER A 309 -9.02 -15.78 -26.09
N SER A 310 -9.04 -17.03 -26.55
CA SER A 310 -9.09 -17.38 -27.97
C SER A 310 -10.46 -17.12 -28.62
N ASP A 311 -11.46 -16.73 -27.83
CA ASP A 311 -12.84 -16.55 -28.27
C ASP A 311 -13.29 -15.10 -28.06
N ILE A 312 -13.52 -14.37 -29.15
CA ILE A 312 -14.84 -13.96 -29.68
C ILE A 312 -14.62 -13.70 -31.19
N ASN A 313 -15.04 -14.66 -32.02
CA ASN A 313 -15.54 -14.38 -33.37
C ASN A 313 -17.01 -14.00 -33.25
#